data_AF-A0A3B8IQ22-F1
#
_entry.id   AF-A0A3B8IQ22-F1
#
_cell.length_a   1.000
_cell.length_b   1.000
_cell.length_c   1.000
_cell.angle_alpha   90.00
_cell.angle_beta   90.00
_cell.angle_gamma   90.00
#
_symmetry.space_group_name_H-M   'P 1'
#
loop_
_entity.id
_entity.type
_entity.pdbx_description
1 polymer ?
#
loop_
_entity_poly.entity_id
_entity_poly.type
_entity_poly.pdbx_seq_one_letter_code
_entity_poly.pdbx_strand_id
1 'polypeptide(L)'
;MANSNPYQVRKWVHRFQMLYLWLIRTLLFFLPNSNLFMRIRGSLYRPVFKSCGPGFKVANDVVINAPQKIELGSNVYFAVGCVISGGGTIKIGDNVLFGPKNLVIANNHAFNGTHYREL
;
A
#
# COMPACT_ATOMS: atom_id res chain seq x y z
N MET A 1 -4.80 -27.87 17.01
CA MET A 1 -5.70 -26.81 16.50
C MET A 1 -4.85 -25.82 15.72
N ALA A 2 -4.98 -25.76 14.40
CA ALA A 2 -4.16 -24.88 13.57
C ALA A 2 -4.47 -23.42 13.94
N ASN A 3 -3.45 -22.72 14.43
CA ASN A 3 -3.50 -21.29 14.71
C ASN A 3 -3.61 -20.55 13.37
N SER A 4 -4.83 -20.42 12.83
CA SER A 4 -5.08 -19.61 11.64
C SER A 4 -4.95 -18.15 12.03
N ASN A 5 -3.71 -17.65 12.04
CA ASN A 5 -3.41 -16.25 12.25
C ASN A 5 -4.33 -15.40 11.34
N PRO A 6 -5.23 -14.58 11.89
CA PRO A 6 -6.25 -13.84 11.12
C PRO A 6 -5.63 -12.79 10.17
N TYR A 7 -4.30 -12.62 10.21
CA TYR A 7 -3.53 -11.74 9.34
C TYR A 7 -2.81 -12.47 8.18
N GLN A 8 -3.05 -13.78 7.98
CA GLN A 8 -2.47 -14.55 6.87
C GLN A 8 -3.29 -14.38 5.59
N VAL A 9 -2.79 -13.55 4.66
CA VAL A 9 -3.32 -13.45 3.29
C VAL A 9 -2.82 -14.65 2.49
N ARG A 10 -3.66 -15.23 1.61
CA ARG A 10 -3.21 -16.28 0.67
C ARG A 10 -2.01 -15.78 -0.14
N LYS A 11 -0.87 -16.46 -0.03
CA LYS A 11 0.42 -16.06 -0.66
C LYS A 11 0.30 -15.70 -2.15
N TRP A 12 -0.51 -16.45 -2.90
CA TRP A 12 -0.72 -16.21 -4.34
C TRP A 12 -1.47 -14.91 -4.63
N VAL A 13 -2.47 -14.57 -3.81
CA VAL A 13 -3.24 -13.31 -3.92
C VAL A 13 -2.33 -12.13 -3.64
N HIS A 14 -1.48 -12.23 -2.61
CA HIS A 14 -0.49 -11.20 -2.31
C HIS A 14 0.46 -10.94 -3.48
N ARG A 15 1.04 -11.99 -4.06
CA ARG A 15 1.94 -11.89 -5.22
C ARG A 15 1.25 -11.26 -6.43
N PHE A 16 0.01 -11.66 -6.70
CA PHE A 16 -0.76 -11.09 -7.80
C PHE A 16 -1.03 -9.59 -7.60
N GLN A 17 -1.43 -9.17 -6.40
CA GLN A 17 -1.69 -7.76 -6.10
C GLN A 17 -0.41 -6.91 -6.17
N MET A 18 0.73 -7.47 -5.77
CA MET A 18 2.03 -6.82 -5.94
C MET A 18 2.37 -6.61 -7.42
N LEU A 19 2.16 -7.64 -8.25
CA LEU A 19 2.35 -7.54 -9.69
C LEU A 19 1.39 -6.53 -10.33
N TYR A 20 0.12 -6.53 -9.91
CA TYR A 20 -0.89 -5.59 -10.39
C TYR A 20 -0.51 -4.13 -10.08
N LEU A 21 -0.14 -3.82 -8.83
CA LEU A 21 0.32 -2.49 -8.45
C LEU A 21 1.56 -2.07 -9.22
N TRP A 22 2.53 -2.99 -9.36
CA TRP A 22 3.75 -2.76 -10.12
C TRP A 22 3.45 -2.45 -11.60
N LEU A 23 2.53 -3.19 -12.23
CA LEU A 23 2.14 -2.97 -13.62
C LEU A 23 1.48 -1.60 -13.79
N ILE A 24 0.52 -1.24 -12.94
CA ILE A 24 -0.13 0.08 -13.01
C ILE A 24 0.90 1.19 -12.76
N ARG A 25 1.80 1.03 -11.78
CA ARG A 25 2.84 2.02 -11.51
C ARG A 25 3.72 2.24 -12.73
N THR A 26 4.20 1.15 -13.34
CA THR A 26 5.07 1.19 -14.52
C THR A 26 4.36 1.82 -15.72
N LEU A 27 3.12 1.40 -16.00
CA LEU A 27 2.34 1.94 -17.13
C LEU A 27 2.01 3.43 -16.96
N LEU A 28 1.77 3.88 -15.73
CA LEU A 28 1.36 5.27 -15.43
C LEU A 28 2.52 6.14 -14.92
N PHE A 29 3.76 5.65 -14.97
CA PHE A 29 4.93 6.31 -14.38
C PHE A 29 5.20 7.68 -15.03
N PHE A 30 5.11 7.74 -16.37
CA PHE A 30 5.40 8.95 -17.15
C PHE A 30 4.26 9.97 -17.17
N LEU A 31 3.07 9.62 -16.69
CA LEU A 31 1.99 10.60 -16.58
C LEU A 31 2.34 11.64 -15.51
N PRO A 32 1.95 12.91 -15.68
CA PRO A 32 2.31 13.95 -14.72
C PRO A 32 1.57 13.78 -13.37
N ASN A 33 2.09 14.43 -12.32
CA ASN A 33 1.46 14.50 -11.00
C ASN A 33 0.40 15.63 -10.95
N SER A 34 -0.56 15.60 -11.86
CA SER A 34 -1.74 16.48 -11.81
C SER A 34 -2.84 15.84 -10.97
N ASN A 35 -3.75 16.66 -10.43
CA ASN A 35 -4.88 16.17 -9.62
C ASN A 35 -5.71 15.10 -10.33
N LEU A 36 -5.86 15.19 -11.65
CA LEU A 36 -6.60 14.20 -12.45
C LEU A 36 -5.87 12.85 -12.48
N PHE A 37 -4.61 12.83 -12.92
CA PHE A 37 -3.85 11.58 -13.05
C PHE A 37 -3.58 10.91 -11.71
N MET A 38 -3.37 11.69 -10.64
CA MET A 38 -3.24 11.14 -9.28
C MET A 38 -4.52 10.44 -8.81
N ARG A 39 -5.70 10.98 -9.15
CA ARG A 39 -6.99 10.34 -8.83
C ARG A 39 -7.23 9.09 -9.68
N ILE A 40 -6.86 9.11 -10.96
CA ILE A 40 -6.97 7.92 -11.83
C ILE A 40 -6.10 6.79 -11.27
N ARG A 41 -4.82 7.07 -10.95
CA ARG A 41 -3.92 6.10 -10.31
C ARG A 41 -4.49 5.58 -8.99
N GLY A 42 -4.95 6.48 -8.13
CA GLY A 42 -5.53 6.10 -6.84
C GLY A 42 -6.76 5.19 -7.02
N SER A 43 -7.61 5.50 -8.00
CA SER A 43 -8.79 4.68 -8.33
C SER A 43 -8.41 3.28 -8.81
N LEU A 44 -7.33 3.16 -9.59
CA LEU A 44 -6.79 1.87 -10.03
C LEU A 44 -6.12 1.09 -8.89
N TYR A 45 -5.54 1.76 -7.90
CA TYR A 45 -4.94 1.10 -6.73
C TYR A 45 -6.01 0.64 -5.72
N ARG A 46 -7.18 1.29 -5.72
CA ARG A 46 -8.28 1.03 -4.78
C ARG A 46 -8.62 -0.45 -4.54
N PRO A 47 -8.70 -1.34 -5.56
CA PRO A 47 -9.16 -2.72 -5.38
C PRO A 47 -8.19 -3.63 -4.60
N VAL A 48 -6.92 -3.24 -4.44
CA VAL A 48 -5.94 -4.10 -3.74
C VAL A 48 -5.86 -3.87 -2.24
N PHE A 49 -6.42 -2.76 -1.76
CA PHE A 49 -6.47 -2.44 -0.34
C PHE A 49 -7.52 -3.27 0.39
N LYS A 50 -7.39 -3.40 1.71
CA LYS A 50 -8.43 -4.02 2.54
C LYS A 50 -9.74 -3.22 2.48
N SER A 51 -9.61 -1.91 2.59
CA SER A 51 -10.67 -0.94 2.35
C SER A 51 -10.04 0.36 1.85
N CYS A 52 -10.73 1.05 0.96
CA CYS A 52 -10.29 2.36 0.49
C CYS A 52 -11.51 3.22 0.15
N GLY A 53 -11.63 4.34 0.86
CA GLY A 53 -12.64 5.37 0.61
C GLY A 53 -12.46 6.04 -0.77
N PRO A 54 -13.46 6.82 -1.21
CA PRO A 54 -13.36 7.63 -2.42
C PRO A 54 -12.30 8.73 -2.29
N GLY A 55 -11.83 9.24 -3.43
CA GLY A 55 -10.92 10.41 -3.43
C GLY A 55 -9.46 10.09 -3.12
N PHE A 56 -9.06 8.81 -3.11
CA PHE A 56 -7.66 8.42 -2.97
C PHE A 56 -6.81 8.96 -4.13
N LYS A 57 -5.70 9.60 -3.79
CA LYS A 57 -4.71 10.16 -4.71
C LYS A 57 -3.34 9.58 -4.40
N VAL A 58 -2.58 9.28 -5.45
CA VAL A 58 -1.22 8.75 -5.31
C VAL A 58 -0.32 9.35 -6.38
N ALA A 59 0.86 9.80 -5.99
CA ALA A 59 1.90 10.25 -6.92
C ALA A 59 2.50 9.07 -7.69
N ASN A 60 3.16 9.37 -8.81
CA ASN A 60 3.65 8.38 -9.77
C ASN A 60 4.75 7.42 -9.22
N ASP A 61 5.50 7.83 -8.21
CA ASP A 61 6.66 7.11 -7.66
C ASP A 61 6.41 6.48 -6.27
N VAL A 62 5.16 6.48 -5.79
CA VAL A 62 4.81 5.88 -4.50
C VAL A 62 4.93 4.36 -4.55
N VAL A 63 5.53 3.79 -3.51
CA VAL A 63 5.68 2.34 -3.35
C VAL A 63 4.70 1.84 -2.29
N ILE A 64 3.88 0.86 -2.64
CA ILE A 64 2.93 0.23 -1.72
C ILE A 64 3.17 -1.27 -1.71
N ASN A 65 3.56 -1.78 -0.55
CA ASN A 65 3.81 -3.19 -0.30
C ASN A 65 2.74 -3.73 0.65
N ALA A 66 2.30 -4.97 0.40
CA ALA A 66 1.28 -5.65 1.22
C ALA A 66 0.00 -4.80 1.45
N PRO A 67 -0.70 -4.34 0.39
CA PRO A 67 -1.87 -3.47 0.49
C PRO A 67 -3.07 -4.11 1.21
N GLN A 68 -3.10 -5.44 1.32
CA GLN A 68 -4.24 -6.21 1.81
C GLN A 68 -4.53 -6.02 3.31
N LYS A 69 -3.59 -5.42 4.04
CA LYS A 69 -3.72 -5.10 5.47
C LYS A 69 -3.88 -3.61 5.73
N ILE A 70 -4.01 -2.82 4.66
CA ILE A 70 -4.11 -1.36 4.73
C ILE A 70 -5.57 -0.95 4.52
N GLU A 71 -6.09 -0.19 5.47
CA GLU A 71 -7.41 0.45 5.45
C GLU A 71 -7.21 1.95 5.25
N LEU A 72 -7.82 2.49 4.19
CA LEU A 72 -7.78 3.92 3.85
C LEU A 72 -9.19 4.52 3.93
N GLY A 73 -9.30 5.65 4.62
CA GLY A 73 -10.48 6.50 4.58
C GLY A 73 -10.66 7.22 3.24
N SER A 74 -11.49 8.25 3.24
CA SER A 74 -11.80 9.12 2.11
C SER A 74 -10.76 10.23 1.99
N ASN A 75 -10.50 10.69 0.76
CA ASN A 75 -9.63 11.83 0.47
C ASN A 75 -8.20 11.70 1.01
N VAL A 76 -7.63 10.50 0.93
CA VAL A 76 -6.22 10.27 1.31
C VAL A 76 -5.29 10.61 0.15
N TYR A 77 -4.15 11.24 0.44
CA TYR A 77 -3.11 11.53 -0.55
C TYR A 77 -1.72 11.07 -0.10
N PHE A 78 -1.02 10.34 -0.97
CA PHE A 78 0.40 10.04 -0.83
C PHE A 78 1.20 10.84 -1.86
N ALA A 79 2.04 11.75 -1.37
CA ALA A 79 2.94 12.55 -2.20
C ALA A 79 4.17 11.74 -2.68
N VAL A 80 4.98 12.39 -3.51
CA VAL A 80 6.12 11.77 -4.18
C VAL A 80 7.09 11.11 -3.21
N GLY A 81 7.62 9.95 -3.61
CA GLY A 81 8.63 9.19 -2.88
C GLY A 81 8.13 8.54 -1.58
N CYS A 82 6.82 8.52 -1.32
CA CYS A 82 6.28 7.81 -0.16
C CYS A 82 6.43 6.29 -0.32
N VAL A 83 6.67 5.62 0.79
CA VAL A 83 6.74 4.15 0.86
C VAL A 83 5.84 3.66 1.99
N ILE A 84 4.85 2.85 1.65
CA ILE A 84 3.87 2.29 2.58
C ILE A 84 3.99 0.76 2.56
N SER A 85 4.26 0.14 3.71
CA SER A 85 4.47 -1.30 3.82
C SER A 85 3.59 -1.93 4.88
N GLY A 86 2.53 -2.63 4.44
CA GLY A 86 1.49 -3.25 5.27
C GLY A 86 1.79 -4.67 5.73
N GLY A 87 3.00 -4.96 6.23
CA GLY A 87 3.31 -6.27 6.83
C GLY A 87 2.43 -6.58 8.06
N GLY A 88 2.02 -5.53 8.77
CA GLY A 88 0.96 -5.52 9.78
C GLY A 88 -0.25 -4.70 9.35
N THR A 89 -1.17 -4.44 10.27
CA THR A 89 -2.35 -3.61 10.00
C THR A 89 -1.99 -2.12 9.98
N ILE A 90 -2.36 -1.41 8.91
CA ILE A 90 -2.26 0.05 8.81
C ILE A 90 -3.67 0.60 8.63
N LYS A 91 -4.05 1.59 9.44
CA LYS A 91 -5.33 2.31 9.31
C LYS A 91 -5.07 3.80 9.16
N ILE A 92 -5.54 4.37 8.06
CA ILE A 92 -5.44 5.80 7.76
C ILE A 92 -6.85 6.35 7.66
N GLY A 93 -7.15 7.40 8.41
CA GLY A 93 -8.48 8.03 8.46
C GLY A 93 -8.82 8.88 7.24
N ASP A 94 -9.90 9.64 7.34
CA ASP A 94 -10.35 10.55 6.29
C ASP A 94 -9.50 11.84 6.24
N ASN A 95 -9.36 12.42 5.04
CA ASN A 95 -8.71 13.71 4.79
C ASN A 95 -7.24 13.78 5.24
N VAL A 96 -6.50 12.68 5.05
CA VAL A 96 -5.09 12.58 5.42
C VAL A 96 -4.18 12.85 4.22
N LEU A 97 -3.19 13.71 4.42
CA LEU A 97 -2.13 13.98 3.44
C LEU A 97 -0.78 13.56 4.02
N PHE A 98 -0.05 12.73 3.27
CA PHE A 98 1.36 12.46 3.51
C PHE A 98 2.18 13.32 2.56
N GLY A 99 3.05 14.16 3.13
CA GLY A 99 4.02 14.95 2.38
C GLY A 99 5.08 14.08 1.68
N PRO A 100 6.00 14.67 0.91
CA PRO A 100 7.01 13.92 0.18
C PRO A 100 7.89 13.03 1.09
N LYS A 101 8.30 11.87 0.58
CA LYS A 101 9.29 10.98 1.20
C LYS A 101 8.93 10.46 2.61
N ASN A 102 7.64 10.31 2.91
CA ASN A 102 7.21 9.65 4.14
C ASN A 102 7.36 8.13 4.05
N LEU A 103 7.75 7.51 5.16
CA LEU A 103 7.91 6.07 5.30
C LEU A 103 6.97 5.53 6.36
N VAL A 104 6.04 4.65 5.97
CA VAL A 104 5.12 3.98 6.89
C VAL A 104 5.33 2.49 6.79
N ILE A 105 5.92 1.87 7.81
CA ILE A 105 6.23 0.44 7.84
C ILE A 105 5.54 -0.20 9.03
N ALA A 106 4.69 -1.19 8.74
CA ALA A 106 4.10 -2.08 9.75
C ALA A 106 4.71 -3.50 9.69
N ASN A 107 5.76 -3.70 8.90
CA ASN A 107 6.52 -4.96 8.87
C ASN A 107 7.31 -5.10 10.17
N ASN A 108 7.44 -6.33 10.65
CA ASN A 108 8.33 -6.64 11.74
C ASN A 108 9.08 -7.94 11.41
N HIS A 109 10.36 -7.99 11.78
CA HIS A 109 11.19 -9.16 11.60
C HIS A 109 11.44 -9.82 12.95
N ALA A 110 11.19 -11.12 13.06
CA ALA A 110 11.66 -11.90 14.18
C ALA A 110 13.17 -12.11 14.04
N PHE A 111 13.94 -11.70 15.05
CA PHE A 111 15.34 -12.04 15.17
C PHE A 111 15.49 -13.21 16.14
N ASN A 112 16.09 -14.31 15.68
CA ASN A 112 16.30 -15.51 16.48
C ASN A 112 17.76 -15.70 16.93
N GLY A 113 18.57 -14.64 16.90
CA GLY A 113 19.99 -14.66 17.27
C GLY A 113 20.94 -14.90 16.10
N THR A 114 20.50 -15.53 15.00
CA THR A 114 21.34 -15.84 13.84
C THR A 114 20.78 -15.32 12.51
N HIS A 115 19.45 -15.20 12.40
CA HIS A 115 18.79 -14.78 11.17
C HIS A 115 17.60 -13.87 11.46
N TYR A 116 17.30 -12.99 10.49
CA TYR A 116 16.06 -12.24 10.43
C TYR A 116 15.02 -13.04 9.63
N ARG A 117 13.80 -13.14 10.15
CA ARG A 117 12.65 -13.75 9.45
C ARG A 117 11.49 -12.77 9.38
N GLU A 118 10.78 -12.74 8.27
CA GLU A 118 9.47 -12.06 8.19
C GLU A 118 8.46 -12.80 9.09
N LEU A 119 7.68 -12.03 9.86
CA LEU A 119 6.59 -12.52 10.71
C LEU A 119 5.30 -12.80 9.94
#